data_AF-A0A7L3HK48-F1
#
_entry.id   AF-A0A7L3HK48-F1
#
_cell.length_a   1.000
_cell.length_b   1.000
_cell.length_c   1.000
_cell.angle_alpha   90.00
_cell.angle_beta   90.00
_cell.angle_gamma   90.00
#
_symmetry.space_group_name_H-M   'P 1'
#
loop_
_entity.id
_entity.type
_entity.pdbx_description
1 polymer ?
#
loop_
_entity_poly.entity_id
_entity_poly.type
_entity_poly.pdbx_seq_one_letter_code
_entity_poly.pdbx_strand_id
1 'polypeptide(L)'
;VCLFVVQAWQDAGLVLSTTNNEACKLFDAVLTQYATWTNNESLGGIDGCLSKLKAADPNFTMGHVIANGLELIGTGRTVRLDKELDSAVRTMVALSKSQPLTERERLHVSALDVFARGQLPKACGLWEQILQNHPTDLLALKFSHDTYFYLGYQRQMRDSVARVYPFWTRDVPLSSYVKGYYSFGLVETNLFDRAEKVAQEALAINQTDAWSVHTIAHVNEMKAEVEKGLKFMKETEKNWKSSDMLACHNYWHWALYYIEKGEYEAALTIYDKHIAPQCLKSGSILDIVDNSSMLYRLHLEGVKLGDRWNDLLGVTKKHSKDHILLFNDVHFLMSFLGAKDKKTTEELLATLQELAR
;
A
#
# COMPACT_ATOMS: atom_id res chain seq x y z
N VAL A 1 2.22 14.80 16.63
CA VAL A 1 2.85 13.46 16.75
C VAL A 1 4.20 13.65 17.41
N CYS A 2 4.52 12.88 18.45
CA CYS A 2 5.86 12.90 19.05
C CYS A 2 6.77 12.05 18.16
N LEU A 3 7.55 12.70 17.30
CA LEU A 3 8.40 12.02 16.32
C LEU A 3 9.71 11.57 16.96
N PHE A 4 10.17 10.39 16.57
CA PHE A 4 11.36 9.77 17.17
C PHE A 4 12.64 10.50 16.78
N VAL A 5 13.39 10.94 17.79
CA VAL A 5 14.78 11.40 17.67
C VAL A 5 15.74 10.20 17.74
N VAL A 6 17.05 10.41 17.54
CA VAL A 6 18.07 9.34 17.58
C VAL A 6 17.95 8.51 18.87
N GLN A 7 17.84 9.17 20.03
CA GLN A 7 17.73 8.46 21.31
C GLN A 7 16.48 7.58 21.39
N ALA A 8 15.33 8.06 20.90
CA ALA A 8 14.09 7.29 20.93
C ALA A 8 14.15 6.02 20.06
N TRP A 9 14.81 6.10 18.90
CA TRP A 9 15.08 4.92 18.06
C TRP A 9 16.01 3.91 18.75
N GLN A 10 17.01 4.38 19.50
CA GLN A 10 17.89 3.52 20.28
C GLN A 10 17.16 2.85 21.44
N ASP A 11 16.37 3.62 22.19
CA ASP A 11 15.58 3.13 23.33
C ASP A 11 14.55 2.07 22.89
N ALA A 12 14.04 2.19 21.66
CA ALA A 12 13.15 1.21 21.03
C ALA A 12 13.88 -0.06 20.51
N GLY A 13 15.21 -0.16 20.64
CA GLY A 13 15.99 -1.28 20.11
C GLY A 13 16.10 -1.29 18.58
N LEU A 14 15.81 -0.16 17.93
CA LEU A 14 15.76 0.03 16.49
C LEU A 14 16.77 1.11 16.07
N VAL A 15 18.04 0.90 16.46
CA VAL A 15 19.15 1.83 16.20
C VAL A 15 19.27 2.16 14.70
N LEU A 16 19.42 3.46 14.40
CA LEU A 16 19.68 3.99 13.06
C LEU A 16 21.13 4.49 12.98
N SER A 17 21.76 4.35 11.81
CA SER A 17 23.17 4.75 11.61
C SER A 17 23.39 6.26 11.53
N THR A 18 22.33 7.05 11.35
CA THR A 18 22.41 8.52 11.36
C THR A 18 22.49 9.06 12.79
N THR A 19 23.28 10.12 12.97
CA THR A 19 23.33 10.91 14.21
C THR A 19 22.45 12.17 14.12
N ASN A 20 21.74 12.38 13.00
CA ASN A 20 20.94 13.57 12.76
C ASN A 20 19.51 13.39 13.30
N ASN A 21 19.18 14.11 14.37
CA ASN A 21 17.84 14.07 14.97
C ASN A 21 16.72 14.48 14.02
N GLU A 22 16.97 15.41 13.10
CA GLU A 22 15.96 15.84 12.14
C GLU A 22 15.70 14.74 11.10
N ALA A 23 16.75 14.05 10.63
CA ALA A 23 16.59 12.90 9.76
C ALA A 23 15.78 11.77 10.42
N CYS A 24 16.06 11.46 11.69
CA CYS A 24 15.28 10.47 12.45
C CYS A 24 13.81 10.84 12.57
N LYS A 25 13.49 12.11 12.86
CA LYS A 25 12.11 12.59 12.97
C LYS A 25 11.37 12.51 11.63
N LEU A 26 12.04 12.90 10.55
CA LEU A 26 11.44 12.87 9.21
C LEU A 26 11.26 11.44 8.71
N PHE A 27 12.19 10.53 9.01
CA PHE A 27 12.02 9.10 8.73
C PHE A 27 10.82 8.52 9.48
N ASP A 28 10.70 8.81 10.77
CA ASP A 28 9.54 8.40 11.59
C ASP A 28 8.23 9.00 11.06
N ALA A 29 8.25 10.25 10.58
CA ALA A 29 7.09 10.89 9.98
C ALA A 29 6.66 10.22 8.66
N VAL A 30 7.61 9.83 7.81
CA VAL A 30 7.32 9.08 6.58
C VAL A 30 6.76 7.71 6.92
N LEU A 31 7.41 6.98 7.83
CA LEU A 31 6.98 5.66 8.27
C LEU A 31 5.58 5.69 8.88
N THR A 32 5.29 6.70 9.70
CA THR A 32 3.95 6.90 10.28
C THR A 32 2.92 7.13 9.19
N GLN A 33 3.15 8.06 8.27
CA GLN A 33 2.20 8.34 7.18
C GLN A 33 1.96 7.13 6.27
N TYR A 34 3.02 6.35 6.00
CA TYR A 34 2.90 5.10 5.25
C TYR A 34 2.12 4.02 6.02
N ALA A 35 2.38 3.86 7.31
CA ALA A 35 1.68 2.88 8.14
C ALA A 35 0.19 3.22 8.29
N THR A 36 -0.14 4.51 8.45
CA THR A 36 -1.52 4.97 8.63
C THR A 36 -2.23 5.28 7.32
N TRP A 37 -1.54 5.20 6.18
CA TRP A 37 -2.08 5.55 4.86
C TRP A 37 -2.75 6.93 4.83
N THR A 38 -2.15 7.87 5.55
CA THR A 38 -2.66 9.23 5.73
C THR A 38 -1.52 10.22 5.52
N ASN A 39 -1.71 11.16 4.59
CA ASN A 39 -0.78 12.27 4.43
C ASN A 39 -1.02 13.32 5.52
N ASN A 40 0.08 13.84 6.06
CA ASN A 40 0.06 14.97 6.96
C ASN A 40 0.41 16.24 6.19
N GLU A 41 -0.61 17.01 5.80
CA GLU A 41 -0.44 18.25 5.04
C GLU A 41 0.49 19.25 5.72
N SER A 42 0.47 19.33 7.05
CA SER A 42 1.34 20.25 7.81
C SER A 42 2.83 19.93 7.69
N LEU A 43 3.16 18.67 7.35
CA LEU A 43 4.54 18.24 7.10
C LEU A 43 4.91 18.25 5.61
N GLY A 44 3.92 18.45 4.73
CA GLY A 44 4.04 18.36 3.28
C GLY A 44 3.81 16.96 2.72
N GLY A 45 3.08 16.10 3.45
CA GLY A 45 2.86 14.70 3.05
C GLY A 45 4.13 13.85 3.07
N ILE A 46 4.05 12.66 2.49
CA ILE A 46 5.20 11.75 2.33
C ILE A 46 6.31 12.42 1.51
N ASP A 47 5.98 13.01 0.35
CA ASP A 47 6.98 13.59 -0.57
C ASP A 47 7.73 14.77 0.04
N GLY A 48 7.01 15.65 0.75
CA GLY A 48 7.60 16.77 1.47
C GLY A 48 8.53 16.30 2.59
N CYS A 49 8.14 15.26 3.32
CA CYS A 49 8.99 14.65 4.34
C CYS A 49 10.24 13.99 3.74
N LEU A 50 10.11 13.23 2.65
CA LEU A 50 11.24 12.59 1.97
C LEU A 50 12.24 13.63 1.41
N SER A 51 11.72 14.72 0.84
CA SER A 51 12.56 15.82 0.35
C SER A 51 13.37 16.47 1.47
N LYS A 52 12.72 16.76 2.61
CA LYS A 52 13.39 17.30 3.80
C LYS A 52 14.36 16.29 4.42
N LEU A 53 14.02 15.00 4.42
CA LEU A 53 14.84 13.92 4.95
C LEU A 53 16.17 13.84 4.20
N LYS A 54 16.10 13.85 2.87
CA LYS A 54 17.28 13.86 1.99
C LYS A 54 18.12 15.11 2.18
N ALA A 55 17.52 16.28 2.41
CA ALA A 55 18.24 17.51 2.69
C ALA A 55 18.93 17.50 4.06
N ALA A 56 18.29 16.90 5.08
CA ALA A 56 18.82 16.82 6.44
C ALA A 56 20.03 15.88 6.54
N ASP A 57 19.97 14.71 5.91
CA ASP A 57 21.09 13.76 5.85
C ASP A 57 21.11 13.01 4.50
N PRO A 58 21.85 13.53 3.50
CA PRO A 58 21.92 12.92 2.17
C PRO A 58 22.51 11.51 2.15
N ASN A 59 23.27 11.10 3.18
CA ASN A 59 23.94 9.81 3.24
C ASN A 59 23.23 8.82 4.17
N PHE A 60 22.10 9.20 4.76
CA PHE A 60 21.34 8.34 5.66
C PHE A 60 20.74 7.13 4.92
N THR A 61 21.36 5.95 5.06
CA THR A 61 20.95 4.75 4.30
C THR A 61 19.48 4.40 4.50
N MET A 62 18.95 4.41 5.73
CA MET A 62 17.53 4.08 5.94
C MET A 62 16.59 5.14 5.35
N GLY A 63 17.03 6.39 5.21
CA GLY A 63 16.30 7.40 4.45
C GLY A 63 16.18 7.04 2.97
N HIS A 64 17.24 6.49 2.36
CA HIS A 64 17.18 5.94 1.00
C HIS A 64 16.35 4.65 0.92
N VAL A 65 16.41 3.79 1.93
CA VAL A 65 15.58 2.58 2.01
C VAL A 65 14.10 2.94 1.95
N ILE A 66 13.62 3.85 2.81
CA ILE A 66 12.19 4.18 2.82
C ILE A 66 11.77 4.93 1.54
N ALA A 67 12.61 5.82 1.02
CA ALA A 67 12.33 6.53 -0.22
C ALA A 67 12.20 5.56 -1.41
N ASN A 68 13.21 4.73 -1.65
CA ASN A 68 13.20 3.76 -2.74
C ASN A 68 12.16 2.66 -2.53
N GLY A 69 11.95 2.24 -1.29
CA GLY A 69 10.97 1.22 -0.94
C GLY A 69 9.54 1.64 -1.25
N LEU A 70 9.18 2.89 -0.95
CA LEU A 70 7.84 3.41 -1.28
C LEU A 70 7.60 3.49 -2.79
N GLU A 71 8.60 3.88 -3.59
CA GLU A 71 8.51 3.86 -5.06
C GLU A 71 8.31 2.44 -5.60
N LEU A 72 9.07 1.48 -5.07
CA LEU A 72 9.02 0.08 -5.49
C LEU A 72 7.72 -0.61 -5.06
N ILE A 73 7.29 -0.43 -3.80
CA ILE A 73 6.02 -0.95 -3.28
C ILE A 73 4.83 -0.29 -3.97
N GLY A 74 4.94 0.96 -4.40
CA GLY A 74 3.89 1.63 -5.17
C GLY A 74 3.57 0.95 -6.51
N THR A 75 4.48 0.12 -7.04
CA THR A 75 4.33 -0.66 -8.29
C THR A 75 3.95 0.16 -9.54
N GLY A 76 4.12 1.48 -9.50
CA GLY A 76 3.89 2.37 -10.64
C GLY A 76 5.16 2.74 -11.40
N ARG A 77 6.33 2.34 -10.88
CA ARG A 77 7.65 2.54 -11.46
C ARG A 77 8.51 1.30 -11.25
N THR A 78 9.45 1.06 -12.15
CA THR A 78 10.38 -0.08 -12.09
C THR A 78 11.77 0.34 -12.53
N VAL A 79 12.81 -0.21 -11.89
CA VAL A 79 14.22 0.02 -12.25
C VAL A 79 14.54 -0.41 -13.70
N ARG A 80 13.73 -1.30 -14.29
CA ARG A 80 13.90 -1.73 -15.68
C ARG A 80 13.62 -0.61 -16.69
N LEU A 81 12.65 0.25 -16.39
CA LEU A 81 12.16 1.30 -17.29
C LEU A 81 12.57 2.70 -16.81
N ASP A 82 12.83 2.86 -15.53
CA ASP A 82 13.15 4.13 -14.89
C ASP A 82 14.61 4.18 -14.43
N LYS A 83 15.42 4.94 -15.17
CA LYS A 83 16.86 5.10 -14.90
C LYS A 83 17.13 5.88 -13.62
N GLU A 84 16.23 6.77 -13.21
CA GLU A 84 16.40 7.53 -11.97
C GLU A 84 16.19 6.62 -10.77
N LEU A 85 15.15 5.77 -10.80
CA LEU A 85 14.91 4.77 -9.76
C LEU A 85 16.03 3.73 -9.70
N ASP A 86 16.53 3.22 -10.84
CA ASP A 86 17.69 2.32 -10.89
C ASP A 86 18.94 2.96 -10.24
N SER A 87 19.22 4.22 -10.58
CA SER A 87 20.32 4.98 -10.00
C SER A 87 20.15 5.20 -8.48
N ALA A 88 18.93 5.49 -8.03
CA ALA A 88 18.62 5.68 -6.61
C ALA A 88 18.82 4.38 -5.80
N VAL A 89 18.39 3.23 -6.33
CA VAL A 89 18.64 1.91 -5.73
C VAL A 89 20.14 1.58 -5.68
N ARG A 90 20.88 1.84 -6.77
CA ARG A 90 22.35 1.65 -6.78
C ARG A 90 23.06 2.54 -5.75
N THR A 91 22.61 3.77 -5.60
CA THR A 91 23.14 4.72 -4.61
C THR A 91 22.92 4.20 -3.19
N MET A 92 21.72 3.72 -2.87
CA MET A 92 21.41 3.09 -1.58
C MET A 92 22.34 1.91 -1.29
N VAL A 93 22.55 1.01 -2.27
CA VAL A 93 23.46 -0.13 -2.12
C VAL A 93 24.91 0.33 -1.95
N ALA A 94 25.36 1.35 -2.68
CA ALA A 94 26.71 1.89 -2.55
C ALA A 94 26.95 2.50 -1.16
N LEU A 95 26.01 3.31 -0.66
CA LEU A 95 26.06 3.90 0.68
C LEU A 95 26.15 2.82 1.76
N SER A 96 25.41 1.72 1.61
CA SER A 96 25.43 0.62 2.58
C SER A 96 26.80 -0.06 2.73
N LYS A 97 27.67 0.06 1.72
CA LYS A 97 29.02 -0.49 1.71
C LYS A 97 30.07 0.52 2.16
N SER A 98 29.76 1.82 2.10
CA SER A 98 30.70 2.89 2.43
C SER A 98 30.64 3.35 3.89
N GLN A 99 29.68 2.86 4.68
CA GLN A 99 29.51 3.27 6.08
C GLN A 99 29.14 2.10 6.99
N PRO A 100 29.45 2.18 8.29
CA PRO A 100 29.05 1.15 9.24
C PRO A 100 27.54 1.18 9.44
N LEU A 101 26.89 0.06 9.16
CA LEU A 101 25.46 -0.15 9.39
C LEU A 101 25.23 -1.22 10.46
N THR A 102 24.05 -1.21 11.07
CA THR A 102 23.58 -2.36 11.85
C THR A 102 23.21 -3.52 10.91
N GLU A 103 23.09 -4.74 11.45
CA GLU A 103 22.63 -5.89 10.65
C GLU A 103 21.21 -5.67 10.11
N ARG A 104 20.33 -5.10 10.94
CA ARG A 104 18.97 -4.70 10.58
C ARG A 104 18.92 -3.80 9.35
N GLU A 105 19.75 -2.75 9.33
CA GLU A 105 19.81 -1.81 8.20
C GLU A 105 20.37 -2.47 6.93
N ARG A 106 21.38 -3.36 7.06
CA ARG A 106 21.90 -4.14 5.93
C ARG A 106 20.85 -5.07 5.33
N LEU A 107 20.03 -5.70 6.17
CA LEU A 107 18.95 -6.58 5.73
C LEU A 107 17.88 -5.80 4.96
N HIS A 108 17.52 -4.59 5.41
CA HIS A 108 16.60 -3.70 4.69
C HIS A 108 17.11 -3.32 3.30
N VAL A 109 18.39 -2.92 3.20
CA VAL A 109 19.02 -2.63 1.90
C VAL A 109 19.02 -3.87 1.00
N SER A 110 19.38 -5.03 1.55
CA SER A 110 19.43 -6.29 0.80
C SER A 110 18.05 -6.69 0.31
N ALA A 111 17.01 -6.53 1.14
CA ALA A 111 15.63 -6.82 0.79
C ALA A 111 15.15 -5.96 -0.39
N LEU A 112 15.44 -4.65 -0.37
CA LEU A 112 15.07 -3.76 -1.47
C LEU A 112 15.87 -3.99 -2.75
N ASP A 113 17.18 -4.30 -2.67
CA ASP A 113 17.97 -4.63 -3.87
C ASP A 113 17.42 -5.88 -4.58
N VAL A 114 17.03 -6.92 -3.83
CA VAL A 114 16.43 -8.11 -4.44
C VAL A 114 14.98 -7.87 -4.88
N PHE A 115 14.21 -7.05 -4.16
CA PHE A 115 12.87 -6.63 -4.58
C PHE A 115 12.92 -5.90 -5.93
N ALA A 116 13.82 -4.93 -6.08
CA ALA A 116 14.00 -4.16 -7.31
C ALA A 116 14.33 -5.03 -8.53
N ARG A 117 14.93 -6.21 -8.31
CA ARG A 117 15.25 -7.21 -9.34
C ARG A 117 14.13 -8.24 -9.57
N GLY A 118 12.93 -8.01 -9.01
CA GLY A 118 11.78 -8.91 -9.16
C GLY A 118 11.81 -10.15 -8.27
N GLN A 119 12.74 -10.27 -7.31
CA GLN A 119 12.82 -11.42 -6.40
C GLN A 119 12.00 -11.18 -5.11
N LEU A 120 10.69 -10.90 -5.28
CA LEU A 120 9.78 -10.54 -4.19
C LEU A 120 9.77 -11.57 -3.03
N PRO A 121 9.69 -12.89 -3.26
CA PRO A 121 9.71 -13.86 -2.16
C PRO A 121 11.01 -13.82 -1.34
N LYS A 122 12.15 -13.52 -1.99
CA LYS A 122 13.44 -13.38 -1.32
C LYS A 122 13.49 -12.09 -0.48
N ALA A 123 12.90 -11.01 -0.97
CA ALA A 123 12.77 -9.76 -0.20
C ALA A 123 11.97 -10.00 1.09
N CYS A 124 10.81 -10.67 0.99
CA CYS A 124 10.03 -11.09 2.16
C CYS A 124 10.88 -11.88 3.15
N GLY A 125 11.63 -12.88 2.70
CA GLY A 125 12.50 -13.68 3.57
C GLY A 125 13.57 -12.87 4.32
N LEU A 126 14.03 -11.76 3.76
CA LEU A 126 14.99 -10.85 4.41
C LEU A 126 14.30 -9.93 5.42
N TRP A 127 13.12 -9.40 5.12
CA TRP A 127 12.32 -8.66 6.10
C TRP A 127 11.86 -9.55 7.26
N GLU A 128 11.51 -10.80 7.01
CA GLU A 128 11.18 -11.78 8.05
C GLU A 128 12.38 -12.05 8.99
N GLN A 129 13.61 -12.08 8.47
CA GLN A 129 14.81 -12.18 9.31
C GLN A 129 14.98 -10.97 10.23
N ILE A 130 14.59 -9.78 9.78
CA ILE A 130 14.54 -8.59 10.64
C ILE A 130 13.52 -8.81 11.74
N LEU A 131 12.30 -9.22 11.39
CA LEU A 131 11.20 -9.39 12.35
C LEU A 131 11.46 -10.47 13.41
N GLN A 132 12.30 -11.46 13.12
CA GLN A 132 12.73 -12.46 14.11
C GLN A 132 13.53 -11.84 15.26
N ASN A 133 14.37 -10.84 14.97
CA ASN A 133 15.25 -10.19 15.96
C ASN A 133 14.71 -8.85 16.45
N HIS A 134 13.89 -8.19 15.64
CA HIS A 134 13.32 -6.86 15.86
C HIS A 134 11.81 -6.90 15.54
N PRO A 135 10.99 -7.55 16.39
CA PRO A 135 9.57 -7.77 16.10
C PRO A 135 8.74 -6.47 16.01
N THR A 136 9.28 -5.36 16.50
CA THR A 136 8.68 -4.02 16.43
C THR A 136 9.20 -3.17 15.26
N ASP A 137 9.98 -3.73 14.33
CA ASP A 137 10.38 -3.02 13.09
C ASP A 137 9.18 -2.90 12.14
N LEU A 138 8.47 -1.77 12.24
CA LEU A 138 7.27 -1.51 11.45
C LEU A 138 7.53 -1.50 9.95
N LEU A 139 8.68 -0.99 9.51
CA LEU A 139 8.99 -0.89 8.09
C LEU A 139 9.15 -2.29 7.49
N ALA A 140 9.86 -3.20 8.18
CA ALA A 140 10.00 -4.58 7.73
C ALA A 140 8.66 -5.31 7.74
N LEU A 141 7.84 -5.11 8.78
CA LEU A 141 6.51 -5.67 8.87
C LEU A 141 5.63 -5.21 7.72
N LYS A 142 5.68 -3.91 7.40
CA LYS A 142 4.78 -3.33 6.41
C LYS A 142 5.19 -3.64 4.98
N PHE A 143 6.48 -3.59 4.67
CA PHE A 143 6.97 -4.00 3.35
C PHE A 143 6.76 -5.51 3.09
N SER A 144 6.99 -6.37 4.10
CA SER A 144 6.69 -7.80 3.95
C SER A 144 5.19 -8.06 3.79
N HIS A 145 4.34 -7.41 4.58
CA HIS A 145 2.88 -7.51 4.48
C HIS A 145 2.38 -7.14 3.09
N ASP A 146 2.75 -5.96 2.58
CA ASP A 146 2.31 -5.47 1.26
C ASP A 146 2.88 -6.36 0.13
N THR A 147 4.10 -6.86 0.27
CA THR A 147 4.69 -7.79 -0.71
C THR A 147 4.03 -9.17 -0.71
N TYR A 148 3.64 -9.69 0.47
CA TYR A 148 2.89 -10.94 0.54
C TYR A 148 1.51 -10.81 -0.08
N PHE A 149 0.87 -9.66 0.06
CA PHE A 149 -0.38 -9.34 -0.65
C PHE A 149 -0.19 -9.43 -2.17
N TYR A 150 0.86 -8.81 -2.72
CA TYR A 150 1.16 -8.89 -4.16
C TYR A 150 1.43 -10.32 -4.67
N LEU A 151 2.03 -11.16 -3.82
CA LEU A 151 2.33 -12.55 -4.15
C LEU A 151 1.13 -13.50 -3.98
N GLY A 152 0.00 -13.02 -3.42
CA GLY A 152 -1.13 -13.87 -3.03
C GLY A 152 -0.80 -14.82 -1.88
N TYR A 153 0.21 -14.53 -1.07
CA TYR A 153 0.68 -15.37 0.04
C TYR A 153 -0.08 -15.05 1.33
N GLN A 154 -1.41 -15.20 1.30
CA GLN A 154 -2.33 -14.78 2.36
C GLN A 154 -2.00 -15.37 3.74
N ARG A 155 -1.62 -16.66 3.80
CA ARG A 155 -1.21 -17.31 5.07
C ARG A 155 0.04 -16.67 5.64
N GLN A 156 1.05 -16.42 4.81
CA GLN A 156 2.30 -15.80 5.22
C GLN A 156 2.08 -14.35 5.67
N MET A 157 1.25 -13.60 4.95
CA MET A 157 0.83 -12.24 5.33
C MET A 157 0.23 -12.22 6.74
N ARG A 158 -0.78 -13.06 7.00
CA ARG A 158 -1.39 -13.19 8.33
C ARG A 158 -0.39 -13.64 9.39
N ASP A 159 0.34 -14.71 9.12
CA ASP A 159 1.20 -15.37 10.11
C ASP A 159 2.42 -14.50 10.44
N SER A 160 2.89 -13.66 9.52
CA SER A 160 3.93 -12.66 9.77
C SER A 160 3.51 -11.67 10.86
N VAL A 161 2.34 -11.04 10.68
CA VAL A 161 1.81 -10.13 11.69
C VAL A 161 1.53 -10.87 13.00
N ALA A 162 0.92 -12.05 12.94
CA ALA A 162 0.59 -12.85 14.12
C ALA A 162 1.82 -13.23 14.97
N ARG A 163 2.97 -13.54 14.33
CA ARG A 163 4.22 -13.89 15.02
C ARG A 163 4.75 -12.72 15.86
N VAL A 164 4.70 -11.51 15.33
CA VAL A 164 5.22 -10.33 16.02
C VAL A 164 4.19 -9.66 16.92
N TYR A 165 2.90 -9.92 16.71
CA TYR A 165 1.80 -9.27 17.41
C TYR A 165 1.94 -9.19 18.95
N PRO A 166 2.42 -10.22 19.68
CA PRO A 166 2.62 -10.13 21.13
C PRO A 166 3.62 -9.05 21.59
N PHE A 167 4.52 -8.60 20.71
CA PHE A 167 5.49 -7.55 20.98
C PHE A 167 4.93 -6.14 20.75
N TRP A 168 3.76 -6.01 20.11
CA TRP A 168 3.08 -4.74 19.85
C TRP A 168 2.11 -4.40 20.98
N THR A 169 2.67 -4.14 22.16
CA THR A 169 1.90 -3.71 23.33
C THR A 169 1.31 -2.31 23.14
N ARG A 170 0.35 -1.92 23.99
CA ARG A 170 -0.40 -0.66 23.85
C ARG A 170 0.49 0.59 23.89
N ASP A 171 1.62 0.52 24.57
CA ASP A 171 2.63 1.57 24.70
C ASP A 171 3.54 1.70 23.47
N VAL A 172 3.60 0.67 22.62
CA VAL A 172 4.31 0.74 21.34
C VAL A 172 3.49 1.61 20.36
N PRO A 173 4.08 2.68 19.79
CA PRO A 173 3.41 3.50 18.80
C PRO A 173 2.86 2.68 17.64
N LEU A 174 1.70 3.09 17.11
CA LEU A 174 1.03 2.45 15.97
C LEU A 174 0.60 0.98 16.21
N SER A 175 0.64 0.47 17.45
CA SER A 175 0.13 -0.87 17.80
C SER A 175 -1.31 -1.12 17.35
N SER A 176 -2.17 -0.10 17.35
CA SER A 176 -3.55 -0.21 16.83
C SER A 176 -3.59 -0.53 15.33
N TYR A 177 -2.67 0.03 14.53
CA TYR A 177 -2.59 -0.26 13.10
C TYR A 177 -2.04 -1.67 12.84
N VAL A 178 -1.10 -2.15 13.66
CA VAL A 178 -0.64 -3.54 13.57
C VAL A 178 -1.77 -4.53 13.90
N LYS A 179 -2.68 -4.16 14.82
CA LYS A 179 -3.94 -4.89 15.03
C LYS A 179 -4.81 -4.88 13.76
N GLY A 180 -4.93 -3.74 13.07
CA GLY A 180 -5.60 -3.63 11.77
C GLY A 180 -4.98 -4.51 10.67
N TYR A 181 -3.65 -4.59 10.58
CA TYR A 181 -2.98 -5.49 9.63
C TYR A 181 -3.27 -6.95 9.94
N TYR A 182 -3.30 -7.31 11.22
CA TYR A 182 -3.66 -8.66 11.62
C TYR A 182 -5.12 -8.98 11.29
N SER A 183 -6.05 -8.04 11.52
CA SER A 183 -7.46 -8.23 11.15
C SER A 183 -7.62 -8.43 9.65
N PHE A 184 -6.86 -7.69 8.83
CA PHE A 184 -6.84 -7.89 7.39
C PHE A 184 -6.28 -9.28 6.99
N GLY A 185 -5.17 -9.71 7.59
CA GLY A 185 -4.67 -11.08 7.39
C GLY A 185 -5.68 -12.17 7.78
N LEU A 186 -6.54 -11.91 8.78
CA LEU A 186 -7.62 -12.82 9.16
C LEU A 186 -8.73 -12.86 8.10
N VAL A 187 -9.14 -11.71 7.53
CA VAL A 187 -10.19 -11.68 6.49
C VAL A 187 -9.73 -12.38 5.22
N GLU A 188 -8.48 -12.15 4.80
CA GLU A 188 -7.84 -12.79 3.64
C GLU A 188 -7.58 -14.29 3.82
N THR A 189 -7.82 -14.83 5.02
CA THR A 189 -7.74 -16.28 5.29
C THR A 189 -9.07 -16.85 5.77
N ASN A 190 -10.19 -16.19 5.42
CA ASN A 190 -11.56 -16.61 5.67
C ASN A 190 -11.95 -16.73 7.16
N LEU A 191 -11.25 -16.04 8.06
CA LEU A 191 -11.54 -16.01 9.50
C LEU A 191 -12.40 -14.79 9.85
N PHE A 192 -13.53 -14.63 9.16
CA PHE A 192 -14.33 -13.40 9.12
C PHE A 192 -14.77 -12.87 10.49
N ASP A 193 -15.37 -13.72 11.34
CA ASP A 193 -15.85 -13.28 12.66
C ASP A 193 -14.69 -12.84 13.58
N ARG A 194 -13.52 -13.47 13.45
CA ARG A 194 -12.31 -13.06 14.17
C ARG A 194 -11.76 -11.75 13.60
N ALA A 195 -11.74 -11.61 12.28
CA ALA A 195 -11.30 -10.39 11.62
C ALA A 195 -12.14 -9.18 12.06
N GLU A 196 -13.47 -9.31 12.03
CA GLU A 196 -14.39 -8.26 12.47
C GLU A 196 -14.15 -7.87 13.93
N LYS A 197 -14.04 -8.86 14.83
CA LYS A 197 -13.77 -8.60 16.25
C LYS A 197 -12.46 -7.82 16.43
N VAL A 198 -11.37 -8.26 15.81
CA VAL A 198 -10.05 -7.63 15.95
C VAL A 198 -10.06 -6.21 15.36
N ALA A 199 -10.71 -6.00 14.22
CA ALA A 199 -10.87 -4.68 13.62
C ALA A 199 -11.70 -3.73 14.50
N GLN A 200 -12.79 -4.20 15.10
CA GLN A 200 -13.59 -3.42 16.04
C GLN A 200 -12.78 -3.00 17.28
N GLU A 201 -11.94 -3.89 17.80
CA GLU A 201 -11.04 -3.56 18.90
C GLU A 201 -9.97 -2.51 18.51
N ALA A 202 -9.52 -2.49 17.26
CA ALA A 202 -8.61 -1.46 16.75
C ALA A 202 -9.32 -0.11 16.63
N LEU A 203 -10.54 -0.10 16.07
CA LEU A 203 -11.37 1.10 15.94
C LEU A 203 -11.81 1.70 17.28
N ALA A 204 -11.98 0.85 18.30
CA ALA A 204 -12.24 1.32 19.67
C ALA A 204 -11.06 2.12 20.26
N ILE A 205 -9.84 1.87 19.78
CA ILE A 205 -8.63 2.62 20.17
C ILE A 205 -8.45 3.85 19.28
N ASN A 206 -8.59 3.66 17.96
CA ASN A 206 -8.45 4.72 16.98
C ASN A 206 -9.52 4.61 15.89
N GLN A 207 -10.56 5.45 15.99
CA GLN A 207 -11.68 5.43 15.05
C GLN A 207 -11.30 5.84 13.62
N THR A 208 -10.17 6.53 13.43
CA THR A 208 -9.70 6.98 12.11
C THR A 208 -8.80 5.94 11.42
N ASP A 209 -8.66 4.74 11.99
CA ASP A 209 -7.88 3.67 11.38
C ASP A 209 -8.60 3.11 10.15
N ALA A 210 -8.28 3.68 8.98
CA ALA A 210 -8.88 3.29 7.71
C ALA A 210 -8.62 1.81 7.34
N TRP A 211 -7.54 1.20 7.82
CA TRP A 211 -7.26 -0.24 7.61
C TRP A 211 -8.27 -1.13 8.31
N SER A 212 -8.62 -0.77 9.54
CA SER A 212 -9.61 -1.52 10.31
C SER A 212 -11.02 -1.31 9.75
N VAL A 213 -11.33 -0.11 9.23
CA VAL A 213 -12.56 0.12 8.44
C VAL A 213 -12.60 -0.78 7.21
N HIS A 214 -11.51 -0.81 6.44
CA HIS A 214 -11.37 -1.65 5.26
C HIS A 214 -11.60 -3.13 5.58
N THR A 215 -11.04 -3.64 6.68
CA THR A 215 -11.29 -5.02 7.11
C THR A 215 -12.77 -5.30 7.35
N ILE A 216 -13.49 -4.40 8.03
CA ILE A 216 -14.93 -4.58 8.30
C ILE A 216 -15.74 -4.51 7.00
N ALA A 217 -15.36 -3.63 6.06
CA ALA A 217 -15.98 -3.59 4.74
C ALA A 217 -15.82 -4.95 4.02
N HIS A 218 -14.60 -5.46 3.95
CA HIS A 218 -14.32 -6.78 3.37
C HIS A 218 -15.08 -7.91 4.07
N VAL A 219 -15.18 -7.91 5.40
CA VAL A 219 -15.95 -8.95 6.12
C VAL A 219 -17.43 -8.93 5.70
N ASN A 220 -18.06 -7.76 5.66
CA ASN A 220 -19.47 -7.66 5.28
C ASN A 220 -19.67 -8.08 3.81
N GLU A 221 -18.73 -7.76 2.92
CA GLU A 221 -18.73 -8.23 1.52
C GLU A 221 -18.65 -9.76 1.46
N MET A 222 -17.63 -10.35 2.08
CA MET A 222 -17.38 -11.80 2.06
C MET A 222 -18.49 -12.63 2.71
N LYS A 223 -19.23 -12.05 3.66
CA LYS A 223 -20.39 -12.67 4.31
C LYS A 223 -21.72 -12.37 3.62
N ALA A 224 -21.71 -11.59 2.52
CA ALA A 224 -22.91 -11.08 1.86
C ALA A 224 -23.86 -10.32 2.81
N GLU A 225 -23.32 -9.65 3.84
CA GLU A 225 -24.05 -8.82 4.80
C GLU A 225 -24.21 -7.39 4.26
N VAL A 226 -24.75 -7.25 3.05
CA VAL A 226 -24.76 -6.01 2.24
C VAL A 226 -25.35 -4.81 3.00
N GLU A 227 -26.51 -4.98 3.64
CA GLU A 227 -27.17 -3.89 4.39
C GLU A 227 -26.35 -3.45 5.62
N LYS A 228 -25.66 -4.38 6.26
CA LYS A 228 -24.75 -4.09 7.38
C LYS A 228 -23.54 -3.32 6.89
N GLY A 229 -22.96 -3.72 5.75
CA GLY A 229 -21.87 -3.01 5.07
C GLY A 229 -22.24 -1.57 4.71
N LEU A 230 -23.37 -1.37 4.02
CA LEU A 230 -23.87 -0.03 3.66
C LEU A 230 -24.06 0.88 4.87
N LYS A 231 -24.70 0.35 5.92
CA LYS A 231 -24.90 1.09 7.17
C LYS A 231 -23.56 1.49 7.80
N PHE A 232 -22.63 0.54 7.90
CA PHE A 232 -21.31 0.77 8.50
C PHE A 232 -20.50 1.84 7.74
N MET A 233 -20.42 1.73 6.41
CA MET A 233 -19.67 2.68 5.58
C MET A 233 -20.23 4.10 5.70
N LYS A 234 -21.57 4.21 5.71
CA LYS A 234 -22.26 5.50 5.87
C LYS A 234 -22.05 6.13 7.25
N GLU A 235 -22.16 5.34 8.32
CA GLU A 235 -22.02 5.84 9.69
C GLU A 235 -20.59 6.25 10.03
N THR A 236 -19.60 5.62 9.40
CA THR A 236 -18.18 5.83 9.72
C THR A 236 -17.45 6.73 8.73
N GLU A 237 -18.07 7.16 7.62
CA GLU A 237 -17.44 7.92 6.52
C GLU A 237 -16.55 9.07 7.01
N LYS A 238 -17.04 9.86 7.98
CA LYS A 238 -16.31 11.02 8.52
C LYS A 238 -14.97 10.66 9.16
N ASN A 239 -14.79 9.42 9.59
CA ASN A 239 -13.60 8.97 10.30
C ASN A 239 -12.46 8.59 9.34
N TRP A 240 -12.77 8.11 8.14
CA TRP A 240 -11.79 7.53 7.22
C TRP A 240 -11.69 8.23 5.86
N LYS A 241 -12.64 9.09 5.50
CA LYS A 241 -12.64 9.78 4.19
C LYS A 241 -11.43 10.69 3.95
N SER A 242 -10.70 11.06 5.01
CA SER A 242 -9.48 11.89 4.95
C SER A 242 -8.19 11.05 4.92
N SER A 243 -8.29 9.72 4.90
CA SER A 243 -7.14 8.83 4.72
C SER A 243 -6.86 8.69 3.23
N ASP A 244 -6.17 9.68 2.66
CA ASP A 244 -6.01 9.88 1.20
C ASP A 244 -5.57 8.63 0.41
N MET A 245 -4.81 7.72 1.03
CA MET A 245 -4.29 6.52 0.33
C MET A 245 -5.26 5.33 0.36
N LEU A 246 -6.26 5.33 1.24
CA LEU A 246 -7.21 4.20 1.39
C LEU A 246 -8.68 4.60 1.26
N ALA A 247 -9.00 5.90 1.35
CA ALA A 247 -10.36 6.39 1.24
C ALA A 247 -11.01 5.98 -0.09
N CYS A 248 -10.28 6.05 -1.21
CA CYS A 248 -10.76 5.60 -2.52
C CYS A 248 -11.19 4.13 -2.49
N HIS A 249 -10.34 3.26 -1.94
CA HIS A 249 -10.63 1.83 -1.83
C HIS A 249 -11.80 1.53 -0.89
N ASN A 250 -11.94 2.28 0.20
CA ASN A 250 -13.12 2.17 1.07
C ASN A 250 -14.40 2.60 0.34
N TYR A 251 -14.36 3.67 -0.46
CA TYR A 251 -15.48 4.02 -1.34
C TYR A 251 -15.74 2.95 -2.41
N TRP A 252 -14.70 2.26 -2.90
CA TRP A 252 -14.84 1.14 -3.83
C TRP A 252 -15.65 -0.01 -3.22
N HIS A 253 -15.31 -0.43 -1.99
CA HIS A 253 -16.11 -1.42 -1.24
C HIS A 253 -17.56 -0.97 -1.04
N TRP A 254 -17.77 0.31 -0.71
CA TRP A 254 -19.11 0.85 -0.56
C TRP A 254 -19.90 0.78 -1.88
N ALA A 255 -19.29 1.15 -3.00
CA ALA A 255 -19.93 1.04 -4.31
C ALA A 255 -20.25 -0.41 -4.69
N LEU A 256 -19.42 -1.39 -4.30
CA LEU A 256 -19.71 -2.81 -4.55
C LEU A 256 -21.01 -3.28 -3.88
N TYR A 257 -21.31 -2.81 -2.67
CA TYR A 257 -22.59 -3.15 -2.03
C TYR A 257 -23.79 -2.70 -2.85
N TYR A 258 -23.70 -1.56 -3.54
CA TYR A 258 -24.77 -1.11 -4.43
C TYR A 258 -24.85 -1.94 -5.71
N ILE A 259 -23.72 -2.40 -6.25
CA ILE A 259 -23.70 -3.33 -7.38
C ILE A 259 -24.39 -4.64 -7.01
N GLU A 260 -24.07 -5.21 -5.84
CA GLU A 260 -24.66 -6.47 -5.35
C GLU A 260 -26.20 -6.36 -5.19
N LYS A 261 -26.71 -5.16 -4.88
CA LYS A 261 -28.16 -4.89 -4.81
C LYS A 261 -28.83 -4.64 -6.17
N GLY A 262 -28.06 -4.48 -7.24
CA GLY A 262 -28.56 -3.98 -8.53
C GLY A 262 -28.88 -2.48 -8.53
N GLU A 263 -28.41 -1.72 -7.53
CA GLU A 263 -28.58 -0.27 -7.42
C GLU A 263 -27.45 0.48 -8.16
N TYR A 264 -27.28 0.21 -9.46
CA TYR A 264 -26.10 0.63 -10.22
C TYR A 264 -25.90 2.16 -10.32
N GLU A 265 -26.97 2.95 -10.32
CA GLU A 265 -26.87 4.42 -10.32
C GLU A 265 -26.27 4.97 -9.01
N ALA A 266 -26.52 4.29 -7.88
CA ALA A 266 -25.92 4.65 -6.60
C ALA A 266 -24.42 4.30 -6.59
N ALA A 267 -24.05 3.13 -7.15
CA ALA A 267 -22.66 2.76 -7.35
C ALA A 267 -21.91 3.77 -8.25
N LEU A 268 -22.50 4.15 -9.39
CA LEU A 268 -21.96 5.18 -10.28
C LEU A 268 -21.84 6.54 -9.62
N THR A 269 -22.80 6.92 -8.77
CA THR A 269 -22.72 8.17 -8.01
C THR A 269 -21.51 8.21 -7.07
N ILE A 270 -21.19 7.09 -6.40
CA ILE A 270 -19.97 6.98 -5.58
C ILE A 270 -18.73 7.02 -6.48
N TYR A 271 -18.75 6.28 -7.58
CA TYR A 271 -17.63 6.22 -8.53
C TYR A 271 -17.25 7.62 -9.04
N ASP A 272 -18.23 8.37 -9.53
CA ASP A 272 -18.01 9.70 -10.13
C ASP A 272 -17.60 10.76 -9.09
N LYS A 273 -18.02 10.62 -7.83
CA LYS A 273 -17.73 11.60 -6.77
C LYS A 273 -16.43 11.34 -6.05
N HIS A 274 -16.06 10.08 -5.85
CA HIS A 274 -15.00 9.71 -4.92
C HIS A 274 -13.89 8.85 -5.52
N ILE A 275 -14.22 7.93 -6.44
CA ILE A 275 -13.26 6.93 -6.95
C ILE A 275 -12.49 7.48 -8.17
N ALA A 276 -13.21 7.95 -9.20
CA ALA A 276 -12.59 8.45 -10.41
C ALA A 276 -11.78 9.76 -10.19
N PRO A 277 -12.30 10.78 -9.48
CA PRO A 277 -11.55 12.02 -9.25
C PRO A 277 -10.23 11.78 -8.51
N GLN A 278 -10.22 10.86 -7.55
CA GLN A 278 -9.02 10.52 -6.80
C GLN A 278 -7.98 9.84 -7.69
N CYS A 279 -8.39 8.86 -8.52
CA CYS A 279 -7.51 8.21 -9.48
C CYS A 279 -6.87 9.18 -10.49
N LEU A 280 -7.66 10.12 -11.02
CA LEU A 280 -7.17 11.11 -11.98
C LEU A 280 -6.20 12.12 -11.32
N LYS A 281 -6.35 12.38 -10.02
CA LYS A 281 -5.47 13.25 -9.25
C LYS A 281 -4.16 12.56 -8.84
N SER A 282 -4.25 11.34 -8.28
CA SER A 282 -3.11 10.63 -7.70
C SER A 282 -2.31 9.86 -8.75
N GLY A 283 -2.99 9.26 -9.73
CA GLY A 283 -2.40 8.25 -10.62
C GLY A 283 -1.83 7.04 -9.87
N SER A 284 -2.24 6.79 -8.63
CA SER A 284 -1.74 5.67 -7.84
C SER A 284 -2.23 4.34 -8.42
N ILE A 285 -1.41 3.30 -8.32
CA ILE A 285 -1.79 2.00 -8.88
C ILE A 285 -3.01 1.41 -8.19
N LEU A 286 -3.16 1.60 -6.87
CA LEU A 286 -4.34 1.14 -6.13
C LEU A 286 -5.62 1.79 -6.67
N ASP A 287 -5.60 3.11 -6.88
CA ASP A 287 -6.77 3.80 -7.43
C ASP A 287 -7.08 3.33 -8.87
N ILE A 288 -6.04 3.07 -9.67
CA ILE A 288 -6.21 2.56 -11.04
C ILE A 288 -6.85 1.17 -11.06
N VAL A 289 -6.39 0.24 -10.21
CA VAL A 289 -6.96 -1.11 -10.15
C VAL A 289 -8.41 -1.06 -9.65
N ASP A 290 -8.72 -0.23 -8.66
CA ASP A 290 -10.08 -0.02 -8.16
C ASP A 290 -11.01 0.49 -9.27
N ASN A 291 -10.58 1.51 -10.02
CA ASN A 291 -11.34 2.06 -11.13
C ASN A 291 -11.57 1.01 -12.23
N SER A 292 -10.52 0.30 -12.64
CA SER A 292 -10.59 -0.74 -13.67
C SER A 292 -11.56 -1.86 -13.26
N SER A 293 -11.43 -2.31 -12.02
CA SER A 293 -12.22 -3.39 -11.41
C SER A 293 -13.70 -3.01 -11.26
N MET A 294 -13.99 -1.76 -10.89
CA MET A 294 -15.34 -1.21 -10.75
C MET A 294 -16.04 -1.06 -12.11
N LEU A 295 -15.37 -0.41 -13.07
CA LEU A 295 -15.92 -0.24 -14.41
C LEU A 295 -16.15 -1.59 -15.10
N TYR A 296 -15.25 -2.56 -14.91
CA TYR A 296 -15.43 -3.89 -15.48
C TYR A 296 -16.66 -4.62 -14.90
N ARG A 297 -16.88 -4.56 -13.59
CA ARG A 297 -18.09 -5.14 -12.96
C ARG A 297 -19.37 -4.50 -13.48
N LEU A 298 -19.44 -3.17 -13.51
CA LEU A 298 -20.60 -2.46 -14.06
C LEU A 298 -20.83 -2.78 -15.53
N HIS A 299 -19.76 -2.99 -16.31
CA HIS A 299 -19.87 -3.43 -17.69
C HIS A 299 -20.51 -4.82 -17.82
N LEU A 300 -20.12 -5.77 -16.95
CA LEU A 300 -20.71 -7.12 -16.92
C LEU A 300 -22.20 -7.09 -16.56
N GLU A 301 -22.62 -6.15 -15.72
CA GLU A 301 -24.02 -5.88 -15.38
C GLU A 301 -24.81 -5.16 -16.49
N GLY A 302 -24.17 -4.86 -17.63
CA GLY A 302 -24.81 -4.18 -18.77
C GLY A 302 -25.03 -2.67 -18.56
N VAL A 303 -24.39 -2.07 -17.55
CA VAL A 303 -24.49 -0.64 -17.25
C VAL A 303 -23.80 0.17 -18.36
N LYS A 304 -24.42 1.27 -18.78
CA LYS A 304 -23.84 2.19 -19.77
C LYS A 304 -22.81 3.10 -19.11
N LEU A 305 -21.54 2.87 -19.40
CA LEU A 305 -20.43 3.56 -18.73
C LEU A 305 -20.03 4.89 -19.36
N GLY A 306 -20.50 5.21 -20.57
CA GLY A 306 -20.14 6.44 -21.28
C GLY A 306 -18.63 6.55 -21.50
N ASP A 307 -18.05 7.72 -21.24
CA ASP A 307 -16.64 8.02 -21.50
C ASP A 307 -15.66 7.62 -20.38
N ARG A 308 -16.16 7.01 -19.28
CA ARG A 308 -15.35 6.68 -18.09
C ARG A 308 -14.12 5.80 -18.41
N TRP A 309 -14.23 4.92 -19.40
CA TRP A 309 -13.08 4.12 -19.87
C TRP A 309 -12.00 4.97 -20.54
N ASN A 310 -12.38 6.03 -21.25
CA ASN A 310 -11.43 6.94 -21.90
C ASN A 310 -10.68 7.79 -20.85
N ASP A 311 -11.37 8.22 -19.81
CA ASP A 311 -10.74 8.93 -18.67
C ASP A 311 -9.70 8.04 -18.01
N LEU A 312 -10.05 6.77 -17.72
CA LEU A 312 -9.13 5.81 -17.14
C LEU A 312 -7.96 5.47 -18.08
N LEU A 313 -8.20 5.34 -19.39
CA LEU A 313 -7.15 5.15 -20.39
C LEU A 313 -6.09 6.26 -20.31
N GLY A 314 -6.51 7.50 -20.04
CA GLY A 314 -5.63 8.66 -19.90
C GLY A 314 -4.52 8.48 -18.86
N VAL A 315 -4.80 7.74 -17.77
CA VAL A 315 -3.81 7.46 -16.71
C VAL A 315 -3.12 6.10 -16.87
N THR A 316 -3.80 5.09 -17.45
CA THR A 316 -3.26 3.73 -17.57
C THR A 316 -2.33 3.53 -18.77
N LYS A 317 -2.48 4.31 -19.84
CA LYS A 317 -1.77 4.10 -21.12
C LYS A 317 -0.25 4.06 -20.99
N LYS A 318 0.32 4.85 -20.07
CA LYS A 318 1.78 4.90 -19.84
C LYS A 318 2.34 3.61 -19.21
N HIS A 319 1.49 2.78 -18.62
CA HIS A 319 1.86 1.57 -17.89
C HIS A 319 1.85 0.30 -18.75
N SER A 320 1.67 0.41 -20.07
CA SER A 320 1.56 -0.74 -20.98
C SER A 320 2.77 -1.68 -20.96
N LYS A 321 3.93 -1.21 -20.47
CA LYS A 321 5.20 -1.97 -20.49
C LYS A 321 5.71 -2.34 -19.11
N ASP A 322 5.01 -1.97 -18.04
CA ASP A 322 5.54 -2.00 -16.68
C ASP A 322 5.79 -3.42 -16.18
N HIS A 323 4.80 -4.30 -16.34
CA HIS A 323 4.86 -5.74 -16.02
C HIS A 323 5.47 -6.04 -14.64
N ILE A 324 5.14 -5.22 -13.65
CA ILE A 324 5.63 -5.36 -12.27
C ILE A 324 4.85 -6.48 -11.58
N LEU A 325 3.51 -6.45 -11.72
CA LEU A 325 2.59 -7.46 -11.23
C LEU A 325 1.60 -7.79 -12.35
N LEU A 326 1.38 -9.09 -12.61
CA LEU A 326 0.33 -9.53 -13.53
C LEU A 326 -1.06 -9.03 -13.13
N PHE A 327 -1.29 -8.87 -11.82
CA PHE A 327 -2.51 -8.25 -11.30
C PHE A 327 -2.72 -6.87 -11.90
N ASN A 328 -1.70 -6.00 -11.90
CA ASN A 328 -1.78 -4.67 -12.47
C ASN A 328 -1.97 -4.73 -13.99
N ASP A 329 -1.22 -5.58 -14.70
CA ASP A 329 -1.31 -5.74 -16.15
C ASP A 329 -2.74 -6.09 -16.61
N VAL A 330 -3.42 -6.98 -15.88
CA VAL A 330 -4.82 -7.36 -16.17
C VAL A 330 -5.77 -6.17 -16.00
N HIS A 331 -5.58 -5.35 -14.97
CA HIS A 331 -6.42 -4.15 -14.76
C HIS A 331 -6.15 -3.08 -15.82
N PHE A 332 -4.89 -2.87 -16.22
CA PHE A 332 -4.57 -1.98 -17.35
C PHE A 332 -5.20 -2.50 -18.64
N LEU A 333 -5.15 -3.81 -18.88
CA LEU A 333 -5.79 -4.45 -20.03
C LEU A 333 -7.31 -4.25 -20.02
N MET A 334 -7.98 -4.34 -18.87
CA MET A 334 -9.42 -4.00 -18.76
C MET A 334 -9.69 -2.57 -19.21
N SER A 335 -8.86 -1.61 -18.78
CA SER A 335 -8.97 -0.21 -19.21
C SER A 335 -8.79 -0.05 -20.72
N PHE A 336 -7.78 -0.70 -21.31
CA PHE A 336 -7.48 -0.58 -22.75
C PHE A 336 -8.58 -1.19 -23.60
N LEU A 337 -9.09 -2.36 -23.21
CA LEU A 337 -10.20 -3.04 -23.89
C LEU A 337 -11.51 -2.25 -23.74
N GLY A 338 -11.81 -1.75 -22.53
CA GLY A 338 -12.98 -0.93 -22.26
C GLY A 338 -13.02 0.35 -23.10
N ALA A 339 -11.85 0.98 -23.28
CA ALA A 339 -11.67 2.16 -24.13
C ALA A 339 -11.50 1.82 -25.63
N LYS A 340 -11.46 0.53 -25.99
CA LYS A 340 -11.22 0.03 -27.35
C LYS A 340 -9.88 0.51 -27.96
N ASP A 341 -8.86 0.76 -27.14
CA ASP A 341 -7.50 1.09 -27.59
C ASP A 341 -6.75 -0.18 -27.99
N LYS A 342 -6.99 -0.64 -29.22
CA LYS A 342 -6.36 -1.84 -29.78
C LYS A 342 -4.83 -1.74 -29.80
N LYS A 343 -4.27 -0.55 -30.07
CA LYS A 343 -2.83 -0.35 -30.17
C LYS A 343 -2.15 -0.60 -28.83
N THR A 344 -2.65 0.01 -27.75
CA THR A 344 -2.05 -0.17 -26.42
C THR A 344 -2.32 -1.55 -25.86
N THR A 345 -3.46 -2.17 -26.21
CA THR A 345 -3.74 -3.59 -25.90
C THR A 345 -2.68 -4.52 -26.52
N GLU A 346 -2.40 -4.37 -27.81
CA GLU A 346 -1.38 -5.19 -28.50
C GLU A 346 0.02 -4.94 -27.95
N GLU A 347 0.35 -3.70 -27.59
CA GLU A 347 1.62 -3.36 -26.95
C GLU A 347 1.81 -4.10 -25.63
N LEU A 348 0.82 -4.04 -24.72
CA LEU A 348 0.90 -4.72 -23.42
C LEU A 348 1.09 -6.23 -23.57
N LEU A 349 0.33 -6.87 -24.48
CA LEU A 349 0.46 -8.31 -24.71
C LEU A 349 1.81 -8.68 -25.31
N ALA A 350 2.31 -7.89 -26.26
CA ALA A 350 3.60 -8.15 -26.90
C ALA A 350 4.76 -8.00 -25.90
N THR A 351 4.80 -6.91 -25.14
CA THR A 351 5.90 -6.68 -24.18
C THR A 351 5.84 -7.63 -22.98
N LEU A 352 4.64 -8.10 -22.60
CA LEU A 352 4.50 -9.14 -21.58
C LEU A 352 5.04 -10.50 -22.07
N GLN A 353 4.76 -10.85 -23.34
CA GLN A 353 5.32 -12.05 -23.96
C GLN A 353 6.84 -11.97 -24.13
N GLU A 354 7.39 -10.79 -24.42
CA GLU A 354 8.83 -10.56 -24.48
C GLU A 354 9.48 -10.73 -23.11
N LEU A 355 8.86 -10.24 -22.03
CA LEU A 355 9.39 -10.38 -20.67
C LEU A 355 9.34 -11.83 -20.16
N ALA A 356 8.36 -12.62 -20.61
CA ALA A 356 8.19 -14.00 -20.21
C ALA A 356 9.18 -14.99 -20.88
N ARG A 357 9.85 -14.57 -21.96
CA ARG A 357 10.90 -15.34 -22.65
C ARG A 357 12.25 -15.15 -21.97
#